data_AF-A0A6L5QZN2-F1
#
_entry.id   AF-A0A6L5QZN2-F1
#
_cell.length_a   1.000
_cell.length_b   1.000
_cell.length_c   1.000
_cell.angle_alpha   90.00
_cell.angle_beta   90.00
_cell.angle_gamma   90.00
#
_symmetry.space_group_name_H-M   'P 1'
#
loop_
_entity.id
_entity.type
_entity.pdbx_description
1 polymer ?
#
loop_
_entity_poly.entity_id
_entity_poly.type
_entity_poly.pdbx_seq_one_letter_code
_entity_poly.pdbx_strand_id
1 'polypeptide(L)'
;MSTRSGAAGADAHHPARHPGRSAPATLALALAAATVLSACATPSGDIASPTTEAAAPTPSGVPTESAAPGSIPPESRYDLGCDDLVPASLVGDVFAAPVEATDPLVTASSAGIALPRMTSIIAVGGLACEWSNGEPYNSRYGANPAHVGLLVTVVPPQAGGWSDTAVRFGMPATATSCGGWSCTATQVASGAWVQAQAMDGSGEPDPTAFGRVVDAAVAAIDAASPPGPQATTGSAIPGDCQAVVPDAVVESVTGVADVVETSWAGGWSEWAEAKTIAGDRGCLWLRADADEVVVGTDWVRGGRWAYDRIADGGGLMQAGSDLGLDLVAPDLAVLRCDPADGHCAVDLLIGADWVQVSAPDEAVTVAIASEIASNLAG
;
A
#
# COMPACT_ATOMS: atom_id res chain seq x y z
N MET A 1 11.07 45.35 23.20
CA MET A 1 10.18 46.42 22.68
C MET A 1 10.91 47.11 21.54
N SER A 2 10.61 46.73 20.30
CA SER A 2 11.09 47.40 19.09
C SER A 2 10.03 47.20 18.01
N THR A 3 9.44 48.31 17.59
CA THR A 3 8.37 48.40 16.59
C THR A 3 8.96 48.48 15.19
N ARG A 4 8.53 47.60 14.29
CA ARG A 4 8.55 47.88 12.85
C ARG A 4 7.19 47.54 12.25
N SER A 5 6.54 48.60 11.76
CA SER A 5 5.36 48.56 10.91
C SER A 5 5.77 48.79 9.46
N GLY A 6 5.01 48.18 8.55
CA GLY A 6 4.86 48.54 7.14
C GLY A 6 5.60 47.61 6.18
N ALA A 7 5.09 47.28 4.99
CA ALA A 7 3.80 47.47 4.33
C ALA A 7 3.89 46.74 2.97
N ALA A 8 2.74 46.38 2.39
CA ALA A 8 2.51 45.98 0.99
C ALA A 8 3.19 44.66 0.53
N GLY A 9 2.53 43.71 -0.12
CA GLY A 9 1.45 43.85 -1.11
C GLY A 9 2.03 43.37 -2.44
N ALA A 10 1.81 42.09 -2.78
CA ALA A 10 2.03 41.55 -4.11
C ALA A 10 1.15 40.31 -4.30
N ASP A 11 0.01 40.52 -4.96
CA ASP A 11 -0.85 39.49 -5.54
C ASP A 11 -0.04 38.65 -6.54
N ALA A 12 0.05 37.35 -6.29
CA ALA A 12 0.61 36.41 -7.25
C ALA A 12 -0.50 35.93 -8.19
N HIS A 13 -0.35 36.31 -9.46
CA HIS A 13 -1.18 35.94 -10.59
C HIS A 13 -1.45 34.43 -10.68
N HIS A 14 -2.73 34.06 -10.67
CA HIS A 14 -3.25 32.83 -11.23
C HIS A 14 -3.06 32.80 -12.76
N PRO A 15 -2.43 31.77 -13.34
CA PRO A 15 -2.55 31.52 -14.77
C PRO A 15 -3.92 30.89 -15.08
N ALA A 16 -4.67 31.58 -15.95
CA ALA A 16 -5.96 31.16 -16.48
C ALA A 16 -5.84 29.85 -17.27
N ARG A 17 -6.65 28.85 -16.89
CA ARG A 17 -6.88 27.63 -17.70
C ARG A 17 -7.95 27.90 -18.75
N HIS A 18 -7.61 27.68 -20.02
CA HIS A 18 -8.56 27.70 -21.13
C HIS A 18 -9.47 26.45 -21.12
N PRO A 19 -10.79 26.58 -21.36
CA PRO A 19 -11.69 25.44 -21.47
C PRO A 19 -11.66 24.85 -22.89
N GLY A 20 -10.97 23.72 -23.04
CA GLY A 20 -11.05 22.88 -24.22
C GLY A 20 -12.35 22.07 -24.21
N ARG A 21 -13.34 22.51 -25.00
CA ARG A 21 -14.53 21.73 -25.35
C ARG A 21 -14.11 20.55 -26.22
N SER A 22 -14.45 19.33 -25.82
CA SER A 22 -14.51 18.18 -26.71
C SER A 22 -15.68 17.30 -26.27
N ALA A 23 -16.61 17.09 -27.20
CA ALA A 23 -17.85 16.35 -27.00
C ALA A 23 -17.61 14.84 -27.01
N PRO A 24 -18.36 14.04 -26.23
CA PRO A 24 -18.48 12.62 -26.50
C PRO A 24 -19.67 12.36 -27.42
N ALA A 25 -19.38 11.80 -28.59
CA ALA A 25 -20.36 11.21 -29.49
C ALA A 25 -20.88 9.90 -28.87
N THR A 26 -22.18 9.86 -28.61
CA THR A 26 -22.94 8.70 -28.17
C THR A 26 -22.98 7.67 -29.30
N LEU A 27 -22.49 6.45 -29.07
CA LEU A 27 -22.79 5.31 -29.94
C LEU A 27 -23.19 4.12 -29.07
N ALA A 28 -24.50 4.01 -28.88
CA ALA A 28 -25.14 2.83 -28.33
C ALA A 28 -25.14 1.71 -29.38
N LEU A 29 -24.57 0.56 -29.05
CA LEU A 29 -24.80 -0.68 -29.79
C LEU A 29 -25.30 -1.74 -28.81
N ALA A 30 -26.63 -1.93 -28.83
CA ALA A 30 -27.27 -3.09 -28.23
C ALA A 30 -27.15 -4.28 -29.19
N LEU A 31 -26.55 -5.38 -28.75
CA LEU A 31 -26.77 -6.68 -29.37
C LEU A 31 -27.39 -7.63 -28.34
N ALA A 32 -28.66 -7.94 -28.61
CA ALA A 32 -29.37 -9.05 -28.03
C ALA A 32 -28.84 -10.37 -28.61
N ALA A 33 -28.65 -11.38 -27.76
CA ALA A 33 -28.63 -12.77 -28.17
C ALA A 33 -29.51 -13.56 -27.19
N ALA A 34 -30.72 -13.84 -27.65
CA ALA A 34 -31.57 -14.89 -27.10
C ALA A 34 -31.27 -16.19 -27.85
N THR A 35 -31.17 -17.32 -27.15
CA THR A 35 -31.80 -18.58 -27.58
C THR A 35 -31.84 -19.57 -26.42
N VAL A 36 -32.96 -20.28 -26.40
CA VAL A 36 -33.49 -21.17 -25.36
C VAL A 36 -33.54 -22.59 -25.94
N LEU A 37 -33.67 -23.58 -25.04
CA LEU A 37 -34.30 -24.91 -25.19
C LEU A 37 -33.39 -26.17 -25.26
N SER A 38 -33.43 -26.89 -24.14
CA SER A 38 -34.09 -28.21 -23.95
C SER A 38 -33.61 -29.45 -24.71
N ALA A 39 -33.31 -30.51 -23.94
CA ALA A 39 -33.70 -31.93 -24.13
C ALA A 39 -32.80 -32.81 -23.24
N CYS A 40 -33.15 -33.94 -22.63
CA CYS A 40 -34.39 -34.69 -22.44
C CYS A 40 -34.10 -35.64 -21.27
N ALA A 41 -35.04 -35.80 -20.35
CA ALA A 41 -35.02 -36.89 -19.38
C ALA A 41 -35.77 -38.09 -19.95
N THR A 42 -35.20 -39.29 -19.80
CA THR A 42 -35.96 -40.55 -19.79
C THR A 42 -35.31 -41.56 -18.83
N PRO A 43 -36.11 -42.35 -18.09
CA PRO A 43 -35.64 -43.26 -17.07
C PRO A 43 -35.38 -44.65 -17.63
N SER A 44 -34.33 -45.33 -17.15
CA SER A 44 -34.10 -46.75 -17.46
C SER A 44 -33.52 -47.48 -16.25
N GLY A 45 -34.40 -48.26 -15.61
CA GLY A 45 -34.18 -49.67 -15.27
C GLY A 45 -33.03 -50.04 -14.33
N ASP A 46 -33.40 -50.32 -13.08
CA ASP A 46 -32.64 -51.16 -12.17
C ASP A 46 -32.39 -52.56 -12.77
N ILE A 47 -31.12 -52.90 -12.95
CA ILE A 47 -30.65 -54.29 -12.99
C ILE A 47 -29.46 -54.39 -12.03
N ALA A 48 -29.71 -54.98 -10.86
CA ALA A 48 -28.68 -55.30 -9.89
C ALA A 48 -27.80 -56.45 -10.42
N SER A 49 -26.52 -56.15 -10.65
CA SER A 49 -25.44 -57.16 -10.76
C SER A 49 -24.44 -56.93 -9.62
N PRO A 50 -24.01 -57.97 -8.89
CA PRO A 50 -23.02 -57.83 -7.84
C PRO A 50 -21.63 -57.81 -8.48
N THR A 51 -21.10 -56.62 -8.74
CA THR A 51 -19.69 -56.46 -9.10
C THR A 51 -18.94 -56.04 -7.84
N THR A 52 -18.05 -56.91 -7.37
CA THR A 52 -17.05 -56.61 -6.35
C THR A 52 -16.26 -55.36 -6.76
N GLU A 53 -16.53 -54.23 -6.10
CA GLU A 53 -15.83 -52.97 -6.29
C GLU A 53 -14.41 -53.12 -5.75
N ALA A 54 -13.45 -53.23 -6.68
CA ALA A 54 -12.05 -53.02 -6.36
C ALA A 54 -11.91 -51.53 -5.98
N ALA A 55 -11.28 -51.28 -4.83
CA ALA A 55 -11.05 -49.93 -4.33
C ALA A 55 -10.49 -49.03 -5.45
N ALA A 56 -11.22 -47.96 -5.76
CA ALA A 56 -10.75 -46.93 -6.66
C ALA A 56 -9.40 -46.42 -6.13
N PRO A 57 -8.36 -46.28 -6.99
CA PRO A 57 -7.12 -45.65 -6.56
C PRO A 57 -7.47 -44.25 -6.06
N THR A 58 -7.09 -43.95 -4.82
CA THR A 58 -7.15 -42.60 -4.26
C THR A 58 -6.54 -41.65 -5.28
N PRO A 59 -7.22 -40.55 -5.68
CA PRO A 59 -6.62 -39.58 -6.58
C PRO A 59 -5.33 -39.12 -5.93
N SER A 60 -4.20 -39.41 -6.58
CA SER A 60 -2.92 -38.84 -6.21
C SER A 60 -3.11 -37.34 -6.19
N GLY A 61 -3.01 -36.74 -4.99
CA GLY A 61 -3.08 -35.30 -4.84
C GLY A 61 -2.09 -34.68 -5.82
N VAL A 62 -2.57 -33.79 -6.68
CA VAL A 62 -1.68 -32.94 -7.47
C VAL A 62 -0.76 -32.24 -6.46
N PRO A 63 0.57 -32.26 -6.63
CA PRO A 63 1.46 -31.51 -5.76
C PRO A 63 0.98 -30.06 -5.73
N THR A 64 0.51 -29.59 -4.57
CA THR A 64 0.26 -28.18 -4.37
C THR A 64 1.62 -27.52 -4.42
N GLU A 65 1.84 -26.67 -5.44
CA GLU A 65 3.03 -25.85 -5.54
C GLU A 65 3.20 -25.11 -4.21
N SER A 66 4.35 -25.29 -3.56
CA SER A 66 4.62 -24.62 -2.30
C SER A 66 4.61 -23.12 -2.56
N ALA A 67 3.84 -22.36 -1.77
CA ALA A 67 3.86 -20.91 -1.84
C ALA A 67 5.30 -20.39 -1.70
N ALA A 68 5.61 -19.31 -2.41
CA ALA A 68 6.89 -18.66 -2.29
C ALA A 68 7.13 -18.16 -0.85
N PRO A 69 8.38 -18.09 -0.38
CA PRO A 69 8.70 -17.56 0.93
C PRO A 69 8.09 -16.17 1.13
N GLY A 70 7.42 -15.93 2.25
CA GLY A 70 6.84 -14.61 2.56
C GLY A 70 5.54 -14.28 1.83
N SER A 71 4.92 -15.19 1.07
CA SER A 71 3.62 -14.94 0.42
C SER A 71 2.42 -14.96 1.39
N ILE A 72 2.60 -15.36 2.64
CA ILE A 72 1.54 -15.34 3.66
C ILE A 72 1.55 -13.98 4.37
N PRO A 73 0.43 -13.22 4.36
CA PRO A 73 0.37 -11.94 5.06
C PRO A 73 0.45 -12.12 6.59
N PRO A 74 1.08 -11.18 7.31
CA PRO A 74 1.03 -11.17 8.77
C PRO A 74 -0.40 -11.03 9.29
N GLU A 75 -0.69 -11.73 10.38
CA GLU A 75 -1.95 -11.59 11.09
C GLU A 75 -1.94 -10.35 12.00
N SER A 76 -3.14 -9.81 12.26
CA SER A 76 -3.33 -8.71 13.19
C SER A 76 -2.93 -9.14 14.62
N ARG A 77 -2.15 -8.31 15.30
CA ARG A 77 -1.78 -8.53 16.71
C ARG A 77 -2.94 -8.32 17.67
N TYR A 78 -4.06 -7.78 17.21
CA TYR A 78 -5.27 -7.61 18.01
C TYR A 78 -6.31 -8.71 17.77
N ASP A 79 -6.05 -9.68 16.89
CA ASP A 79 -7.04 -10.72 16.51
C ASP A 79 -8.39 -10.12 16.06
N LEU A 80 -8.31 -8.99 15.35
CA LEU A 80 -9.47 -8.28 14.79
C LEU A 80 -9.39 -8.27 13.26
N GLY A 81 -10.53 -8.43 12.61
CA GLY A 81 -10.72 -8.04 11.22
C GLY A 81 -11.25 -6.61 11.07
N CYS A 82 -11.41 -6.14 9.84
CA CYS A 82 -11.94 -4.80 9.57
C CYS A 82 -13.40 -4.63 9.99
N ASP A 83 -14.23 -5.68 9.87
CA ASP A 83 -15.62 -5.66 10.29
C ASP A 83 -15.77 -5.61 11.81
N ASP A 84 -14.82 -6.20 12.55
CA ASP A 84 -14.77 -6.14 14.01
C ASP A 84 -14.23 -4.78 14.50
N LEU A 85 -13.34 -4.16 13.73
CA LEU A 85 -12.78 -2.85 14.04
C LEU A 85 -13.83 -1.74 13.86
N VAL A 86 -14.52 -1.72 12.72
CA VAL A 86 -15.58 -0.74 12.43
C VAL A 86 -16.75 -1.45 11.75
N PRO A 87 -17.94 -1.47 12.37
CA PRO A 87 -19.14 -2.00 11.73
C PRO A 87 -19.46 -1.25 10.43
N ALA A 88 -19.70 -1.98 9.34
CA ALA A 88 -20.00 -1.42 8.02
C ALA A 88 -21.19 -0.44 8.03
N SER A 89 -22.16 -0.61 8.94
CA SER A 89 -23.28 0.32 9.08
C SER A 89 -22.86 1.72 9.52
N LEU A 90 -21.78 1.85 10.30
CA LEU A 90 -21.26 3.16 10.70
C LEU A 90 -20.52 3.85 9.55
N VAL A 91 -19.88 3.09 8.68
CA VAL A 91 -19.14 3.61 7.53
C VAL A 91 -20.09 4.24 6.50
N GLY A 92 -21.20 3.57 6.20
CA GLY A 92 -22.19 4.09 5.25
C GLY A 92 -22.84 5.40 5.68
N ASP A 93 -22.86 5.71 6.98
CA ASP A 93 -23.38 6.97 7.51
C ASP A 93 -22.43 8.18 7.27
N VAL A 94 -21.15 7.92 6.95
CA VAL A 94 -20.14 8.97 6.78
C VAL A 94 -20.30 9.71 5.44
N PHE A 95 -20.81 9.03 4.42
CA PHE A 95 -20.85 9.53 3.04
C PHE A 95 -22.27 9.51 2.49
N ALA A 96 -22.56 10.46 1.59
CA ALA A 96 -23.80 10.43 0.82
C ALA A 96 -23.76 9.39 -0.31
N ALA A 97 -22.58 9.13 -0.85
CA ALA A 97 -22.35 8.11 -1.86
C ALA A 97 -22.07 6.74 -1.20
N PRO A 98 -22.48 5.63 -1.84
CA PRO A 98 -22.16 4.31 -1.33
C PRO A 98 -20.64 4.05 -1.39
N VAL A 99 -20.13 3.39 -0.36
CA VAL A 99 -18.77 2.86 -0.27
C VAL A 99 -18.83 1.39 0.14
N GLU A 100 -17.86 0.60 -0.32
CA GLU A 100 -17.74 -0.82 -0.02
C GLU A 100 -16.34 -1.12 0.52
N ALA A 101 -16.18 -2.24 1.23
CA ALA A 101 -14.86 -2.65 1.71
C ALA A 101 -13.92 -2.86 0.51
N THR A 102 -12.76 -2.24 0.56
CA THR A 102 -11.73 -2.29 -0.49
C THR A 102 -10.38 -2.62 0.12
N ASP A 103 -9.47 -3.08 -0.74
CA ASP A 103 -8.12 -3.40 -0.33
C ASP A 103 -7.23 -2.15 -0.39
N PRO A 104 -6.74 -1.62 0.75
CA PRO A 104 -5.95 -0.40 0.79
C PRO A 104 -4.60 -0.49 0.08
N LEU A 105 -4.08 -1.70 -0.16
CA LEU A 105 -2.85 -1.87 -0.93
C LEU A 105 -3.13 -1.74 -2.42
N VAL A 106 -4.24 -2.32 -2.89
CA VAL A 106 -4.65 -2.30 -4.29
C VAL A 106 -5.03 -0.87 -4.70
N THR A 107 -5.87 -0.19 -3.91
CA THR A 107 -6.30 1.21 -4.19
C THR A 107 -5.10 2.17 -4.22
N ALA A 108 -4.15 2.01 -3.29
CA ALA A 108 -2.95 2.83 -3.21
C ALA A 108 -1.96 2.59 -4.35
N SER A 109 -1.74 1.33 -4.75
CA SER A 109 -0.87 1.01 -5.90
C SER A 109 -1.49 1.39 -7.23
N SER A 110 -2.82 1.52 -7.29
CA SER A 110 -3.51 1.95 -8.51
C SER A 110 -3.36 3.45 -8.78
N ALA A 111 -3.03 4.23 -7.75
CA ALA A 111 -2.85 5.68 -7.84
C ALA A 111 -1.41 6.11 -8.15
N GLY A 112 -0.43 5.19 -8.13
CA GLY A 112 0.95 5.53 -8.48
C GLY A 112 1.96 4.42 -8.14
N ILE A 113 3.22 4.66 -8.50
CA ILE A 113 4.25 3.61 -8.45
C ILE A 113 4.81 3.33 -7.05
N ALA A 114 4.73 4.28 -6.11
CA ALA A 114 5.31 4.12 -4.77
C ALA A 114 4.73 2.93 -3.98
N LEU A 115 5.56 2.29 -3.15
CA LEU A 115 5.11 1.33 -2.15
C LEU A 115 3.97 1.91 -1.30
N PRO A 116 2.81 1.23 -1.21
CA PRO A 116 1.71 1.69 -0.35
C PRO A 116 2.16 1.77 1.11
N ARG A 117 1.95 2.91 1.75
CA ARG A 117 2.34 3.13 3.16
C ARG A 117 1.72 2.13 4.15
N MET A 118 0.59 1.52 3.78
CA MET A 118 -0.11 0.54 4.61
C MET A 118 0.62 -0.81 4.69
N THR A 119 1.57 -1.10 3.79
CA THR A 119 2.35 -2.34 3.85
C THR A 119 3.11 -2.47 5.17
N SER A 120 3.79 -1.42 5.62
CA SER A 120 4.52 -1.44 6.90
C SER A 120 3.59 -1.52 8.11
N ILE A 121 2.38 -0.97 8.03
CA ILE A 121 1.37 -1.11 9.10
C ILE A 121 0.97 -2.57 9.26
N ILE A 122 0.66 -3.24 8.15
CA ILE A 122 0.30 -4.67 8.16
C ILE A 122 1.52 -5.52 8.54
N ALA A 123 2.73 -5.17 8.08
CA ALA A 123 3.97 -5.89 8.37
C ALA A 123 4.25 -6.01 9.87
N VAL A 124 3.89 -5.00 10.67
CA VAL A 124 4.06 -5.02 12.13
C VAL A 124 2.87 -5.64 12.88
N GLY A 125 1.96 -6.29 12.15
CA GLY A 125 0.72 -6.87 12.68
C GLY A 125 -0.33 -5.82 13.05
N GLY A 126 -0.31 -4.66 12.39
CA GLY A 126 -1.36 -3.65 12.48
C GLY A 126 -2.53 -3.93 11.55
N LEU A 127 -3.47 -2.99 11.50
CA LEU A 127 -4.64 -3.04 10.64
C LEU A 127 -4.64 -1.85 9.68
N ALA A 128 -5.08 -2.10 8.45
CA ALA A 128 -5.44 -1.06 7.48
C ALA A 128 -6.74 -1.49 6.82
N CYS A 129 -7.81 -0.75 7.09
CA CYS A 129 -9.16 -1.06 6.67
C CYS A 129 -9.69 0.09 5.83
N GLU A 130 -9.99 -0.17 4.56
CA GLU A 130 -10.54 0.82 3.65
C GLU A 130 -11.97 0.45 3.25
N TRP A 131 -12.81 1.47 3.18
CA TRP A 131 -14.07 1.42 2.48
C TRP A 131 -14.12 2.58 1.51
N SER A 132 -14.26 2.31 0.21
CA SER A 132 -14.30 3.35 -0.81
C SER A 132 -15.21 3.01 -1.96
N ASN A 133 -15.39 3.96 -2.88
CA ASN A 133 -16.09 3.74 -4.15
C ASN A 133 -15.18 3.09 -5.22
N GLY A 134 -14.03 2.55 -4.83
CA GLY A 134 -13.07 1.88 -5.71
C GLY A 134 -12.16 2.82 -6.51
N GLU A 135 -12.35 4.14 -6.40
CA GLU A 135 -11.47 5.11 -7.05
C GLU A 135 -10.09 5.12 -6.37
N PRO A 136 -8.98 5.20 -7.14
CA PRO A 136 -7.63 5.16 -6.58
C PRO A 136 -7.36 6.30 -5.58
N TYR A 137 -6.68 5.95 -4.49
CA TYR A 137 -6.21 6.89 -3.47
C TYR A 137 -4.83 6.50 -2.95
N ASN A 138 -3.89 7.44 -2.93
CA ASN A 138 -2.60 7.25 -2.30
C ASN A 138 -2.17 8.51 -1.56
N SER A 139 -1.84 8.40 -0.28
CA SER A 139 -1.45 9.56 0.53
C SER A 139 -0.15 10.26 0.12
N ARG A 140 0.60 9.72 -0.86
CA ARG A 140 1.74 10.37 -1.52
C ARG A 140 1.34 11.13 -2.79
N TYR A 141 0.42 10.57 -3.59
CA TYR A 141 0.02 11.13 -4.89
C TYR A 141 -1.32 11.91 -4.84
N GLY A 142 -2.05 11.80 -3.74
CA GLY A 142 -3.38 12.37 -3.55
C GLY A 142 -4.50 11.39 -3.87
N ALA A 143 -5.72 11.94 -3.91
CA ALA A 143 -6.93 11.22 -4.27
C ALA A 143 -7.36 11.57 -5.70
N ASN A 144 -7.91 10.60 -6.44
CA ASN A 144 -8.74 10.93 -7.59
C ASN A 144 -9.84 11.93 -7.13
N PRO A 145 -10.15 13.01 -7.85
CA PRO A 145 -11.24 13.92 -7.48
C PRO A 145 -12.61 13.26 -7.30
N ALA A 146 -12.83 12.08 -7.87
CA ALA A 146 -14.05 11.28 -7.67
C ALA A 146 -13.98 10.34 -6.46
N HIS A 147 -12.83 10.24 -5.78
CA HIS A 147 -12.64 9.35 -4.64
C HIS A 147 -13.53 9.75 -3.47
N VAL A 148 -14.25 8.76 -2.97
CA VAL A 148 -15.00 8.81 -1.72
C VAL A 148 -14.58 7.59 -0.92
N GLY A 149 -14.06 7.80 0.28
CA GLY A 149 -13.56 6.68 1.06
C GLY A 149 -13.14 7.02 2.49
N LEU A 150 -13.17 5.99 3.32
CA LEU A 150 -12.71 5.95 4.69
C LEU A 150 -11.55 4.96 4.79
N LEU A 151 -10.43 5.40 5.34
CA LEU A 151 -9.31 4.56 5.74
C LEU A 151 -9.14 4.63 7.25
N VAL A 152 -9.14 3.48 7.92
CA VAL A 152 -8.80 3.34 9.35
C VAL A 152 -7.57 2.46 9.49
N THR A 153 -6.54 2.99 10.14
CA THR A 153 -5.28 2.30 10.41
C THR A 153 -5.05 2.15 11.91
N VAL A 154 -4.45 1.04 12.30
CA VAL A 154 -4.07 0.75 13.68
C VAL A 154 -2.64 0.26 13.70
N VAL A 155 -1.77 0.98 14.40
CA VAL A 155 -0.37 0.60 14.59
C VAL A 155 -0.18 0.14 16.03
N PRO A 156 0.20 -1.13 16.27
CA PRO A 156 0.52 -1.61 17.59
C PRO A 156 1.89 -1.08 18.05
N PRO A 157 2.08 -0.82 19.35
CA PRO A 157 3.37 -0.40 19.88
C PRO A 157 4.39 -1.53 19.80
N GLN A 158 5.67 -1.16 19.72
CA GLN A 158 6.78 -2.09 20.00
C GLN A 158 6.97 -2.26 21.51
N ALA A 159 7.65 -3.33 21.94
CA ALA A 159 7.83 -3.65 23.37
C ALA A 159 8.52 -2.54 24.18
N GLY A 160 9.32 -1.68 23.53
CA GLY A 160 9.99 -0.53 24.14
C GLY A 160 9.19 0.78 24.15
N GLY A 161 7.94 0.78 23.65
CA GLY A 161 7.16 2.00 23.40
C GLY A 161 7.51 2.65 22.05
N TRP A 162 6.98 3.83 21.76
CA TRP A 162 7.16 4.49 20.47
C TRP A 162 8.62 4.90 20.20
N SER A 163 8.98 5.06 18.93
CA SER A 163 10.30 5.50 18.52
C SER A 163 10.66 6.88 19.08
N ASP A 164 11.95 7.15 19.23
CA ASP A 164 12.45 8.46 19.68
C ASP A 164 11.94 9.61 18.79
N THR A 165 11.74 9.35 17.50
CA THR A 165 11.17 10.33 16.57
C THR A 165 9.72 10.64 16.91
N ALA A 166 8.87 9.63 17.08
CA ALA A 166 7.47 9.81 17.48
C ALA A 166 7.39 10.56 18.82
N VAL A 167 8.16 10.12 19.83
CA VAL A 167 8.21 10.76 21.15
C VAL A 167 8.66 12.23 21.06
N ARG A 168 9.70 12.53 20.28
CA ARG A 168 10.21 13.91 20.08
C ARG A 168 9.15 14.83 19.47
N PHE A 169 8.30 14.31 18.59
CA PHE A 169 7.19 15.05 17.99
C PHE A 169 5.90 15.02 18.83
N GLY A 170 5.91 14.37 20.00
CA GLY A 170 4.75 14.27 20.88
C GLY A 170 3.66 13.33 20.34
N MET A 171 4.03 12.37 19.50
CA MET A 171 3.11 11.43 18.86
C MET A 171 3.16 10.04 19.52
N PRO A 172 2.06 9.25 19.43
CA PRO A 172 0.74 9.67 18.95
C PRO A 172 0.06 10.69 19.88
N ALA A 173 -0.66 11.63 19.28
CA ALA A 173 -1.46 12.62 20.01
C ALA A 173 -2.91 12.57 19.54
N THR A 174 -3.85 12.62 20.49
CA THR A 174 -5.27 12.69 20.16
C THR A 174 -5.59 14.02 19.46
N ALA A 175 -6.14 13.92 18.25
CA ALA A 175 -6.58 15.07 17.48
C ALA A 175 -7.69 14.64 16.52
N THR A 176 -8.66 15.53 16.28
CA THR A 176 -9.69 15.35 15.25
C THR A 176 -9.87 16.65 14.51
N SER A 177 -9.92 16.59 13.19
CA SER A 177 -10.15 17.74 12.32
C SER A 177 -11.04 17.35 11.15
N CYS A 178 -12.17 18.02 11.02
CA CYS A 178 -13.08 17.91 9.89
C CYS A 178 -13.25 19.28 9.23
N GLY A 179 -13.16 19.33 7.91
CA GLY A 179 -13.40 20.55 7.16
C GLY A 179 -13.24 20.36 5.66
N GLY A 180 -14.14 20.98 4.90
CA GLY A 180 -14.19 20.79 3.46
C GLY A 180 -14.38 19.31 3.12
N TRP A 181 -13.61 18.83 2.15
CA TRP A 181 -13.71 17.49 1.59
C TRP A 181 -13.07 16.38 2.44
N SER A 182 -12.65 16.65 3.68
CA SER A 182 -11.95 15.66 4.50
C SER A 182 -12.22 15.74 6.01
N CYS A 183 -12.19 14.58 6.65
CA CYS A 183 -12.10 14.39 8.09
C CYS A 183 -10.88 13.53 8.42
N THR A 184 -10.16 13.88 9.48
CA THR A 184 -9.03 13.11 10.00
C THR A 184 -9.14 13.01 11.52
N ALA A 185 -8.76 11.86 12.06
CA ALA A 185 -8.62 11.67 13.50
C ALA A 185 -7.39 10.83 13.80
N THR A 186 -6.76 11.12 14.92
CA THR A 186 -5.74 10.30 15.56
C THR A 186 -6.16 10.09 17.00
N GLN A 187 -6.05 8.85 17.48
CA GLN A 187 -6.36 8.45 18.84
C GLN A 187 -5.30 7.49 19.37
N VAL A 188 -5.18 7.45 20.70
CA VAL A 188 -4.38 6.45 21.40
C VAL A 188 -5.35 5.53 22.16
N ALA A 189 -5.40 4.26 21.76
CA ALA A 189 -6.31 3.26 22.31
C ALA A 189 -5.50 2.08 22.83
N SER A 190 -5.50 1.85 24.15
CA SER A 190 -4.74 0.77 24.78
C SER A 190 -3.28 0.63 24.33
N GLY A 191 -2.62 1.77 24.07
CA GLY A 191 -1.25 1.83 23.59
C GLY A 191 -1.07 1.64 22.08
N ALA A 192 -2.14 1.41 21.32
CA ALA A 192 -2.16 1.47 19.86
C ALA A 192 -2.28 2.92 19.37
N TRP A 193 -1.74 3.19 18.18
CA TRP A 193 -1.98 4.41 17.43
C TRP A 193 -3.08 4.13 16.40
N VAL A 194 -4.28 4.67 16.65
CA VAL A 194 -5.42 4.57 15.73
C VAL A 194 -5.50 5.85 14.92
N GLN A 195 -5.55 5.74 13.61
CA GLN A 195 -5.77 6.88 12.72
C GLN A 195 -6.93 6.58 11.77
N ALA A 196 -7.79 7.57 11.56
CA ALA A 196 -8.90 7.49 10.63
C ALA A 196 -8.85 8.69 9.69
N GLN A 197 -9.14 8.47 8.43
CA GLN A 197 -9.27 9.51 7.41
C GLN A 197 -10.47 9.22 6.53
N ALA A 198 -11.39 10.17 6.42
CA ALA A 198 -12.47 10.16 5.46
C ALA A 198 -12.24 11.28 4.43
N MET A 199 -12.44 10.98 3.16
CA MET A 199 -12.38 11.93 2.06
C MET A 199 -13.61 11.77 1.17
N ASP A 200 -14.17 12.90 0.74
CA ASP A 200 -15.25 12.93 -0.25
C ASP A 200 -14.93 14.03 -1.26
N GLY A 201 -14.41 13.65 -2.43
CA GLY A 201 -14.06 14.61 -3.48
C GLY A 201 -15.27 15.35 -4.09
N SER A 202 -16.50 14.89 -3.80
CA SER A 202 -17.75 15.46 -4.30
C SER A 202 -18.55 16.25 -3.24
N GLY A 203 -18.13 16.17 -1.98
CA GLY A 203 -18.90 16.65 -0.83
C GLY A 203 -18.05 16.85 0.42
N GLU A 204 -18.70 16.76 1.58
CA GLU A 204 -18.03 16.82 2.87
C GLU A 204 -18.44 15.57 3.67
N PRO A 205 -17.49 14.80 4.22
CA PRO A 205 -17.83 13.69 5.12
C PRO A 205 -18.64 14.18 6.32
N ASP A 206 -19.64 13.41 6.77
CA ASP A 206 -20.42 13.78 7.96
C ASP A 206 -19.53 13.67 9.22
N PRO A 207 -19.25 14.79 9.94
CA PRO A 207 -18.32 14.79 11.05
C PRO A 207 -18.84 14.02 12.28
N THR A 208 -20.17 13.92 12.43
CA THR A 208 -20.78 13.19 13.56
C THR A 208 -20.69 11.69 13.33
N ALA A 209 -21.00 11.22 12.12
CA ALA A 209 -20.84 9.83 11.74
C ALA A 209 -19.37 9.41 11.76
N PHE A 210 -18.46 10.27 11.27
CA PHE A 210 -17.02 10.04 11.36
C PHE A 210 -16.55 9.89 12.81
N GLY A 211 -17.03 10.73 13.72
CA GLY A 211 -16.78 10.59 15.16
C GLY A 211 -17.19 9.21 15.70
N ARG A 212 -18.37 8.71 15.32
CA ARG A 212 -18.83 7.37 15.73
C ARG A 212 -17.94 6.24 15.21
N VAL A 213 -17.42 6.37 13.98
CA VAL A 213 -16.45 5.42 13.41
C VAL A 213 -15.17 5.38 14.26
N VAL A 214 -14.63 6.55 14.60
CA VAL A 214 -13.42 6.67 15.43
C VAL A 214 -13.64 6.05 16.81
N ASP A 215 -14.77 6.37 17.46
CA ASP A 215 -15.11 5.82 18.78
C ASP A 215 -15.26 4.29 18.74
N ALA A 216 -15.86 3.75 17.67
CA ALA A 216 -16.01 2.31 17.47
C ALA A 216 -14.65 1.61 17.32
N ALA A 217 -13.75 2.16 16.48
CA ALA A 217 -12.42 1.62 16.29
C ALA A 217 -11.60 1.63 17.59
N VAL A 218 -11.66 2.73 18.36
CA VAL A 218 -10.99 2.82 19.67
C VAL A 218 -11.56 1.78 20.64
N ALA A 219 -12.88 1.66 20.73
CA ALA A 219 -13.52 0.70 21.63
C ALA A 219 -13.19 -0.77 21.28
N ALA A 220 -13.11 -1.10 19.98
CA ALA A 220 -12.72 -2.43 19.53
C ALA A 220 -11.28 -2.76 19.93
N ILE A 221 -10.35 -1.82 19.76
CA ILE A 221 -8.95 -1.99 20.17
C ILE A 221 -8.80 -2.10 21.69
N ASP A 222 -9.51 -1.27 22.45
CA ASP A 222 -9.51 -1.35 23.91
C ASP A 222 -10.03 -2.70 24.41
N ALA A 223 -11.02 -3.28 23.73
CA ALA A 223 -11.57 -4.60 24.07
C ALA A 223 -10.61 -5.76 23.71
N ALA A 224 -9.83 -5.63 22.63
CA ALA A 224 -8.91 -6.66 22.15
C ALA A 224 -7.54 -6.66 22.87
N SER A 225 -7.14 -5.54 23.47
CA SER A 225 -5.85 -5.34 24.13
C SER A 225 -5.50 -6.40 25.19
N PRO A 226 -4.20 -6.74 25.39
CA PRO A 226 -3.00 -6.19 24.74
C PRO A 226 -2.67 -6.84 23.39
N PRO A 227 -1.88 -6.18 22.53
CA PRO A 227 -1.46 -6.78 21.26
C PRO A 227 -0.56 -8.00 21.51
N GLY A 228 -0.72 -9.03 20.68
CA GLY A 228 0.17 -10.17 20.60
C GLY A 228 1.62 -9.79 20.25
N PRO A 229 2.56 -10.75 20.27
CA PRO A 229 3.95 -10.50 19.89
C PRO A 229 4.04 -10.14 18.40
N GLN A 230 5.00 -9.29 18.05
CA GLN A 230 5.34 -9.05 16.65
C GLN A 230 6.03 -10.29 16.07
N ALA A 231 5.55 -10.77 14.91
CA ALA A 231 6.22 -11.80 14.17
C ALA A 231 7.56 -11.28 13.64
N THR A 232 8.62 -12.09 13.78
CA THR A 232 9.92 -11.78 13.16
C THR A 232 9.97 -12.43 11.79
N THR A 233 10.09 -11.62 10.74
CA THR A 233 10.36 -12.12 9.39
C THR A 233 11.85 -12.01 9.12
N GLY A 234 12.48 -13.12 8.73
CA GLY A 234 13.86 -13.07 8.24
C GLY A 234 13.92 -12.25 6.95
N SER A 235 14.97 -11.45 6.80
CA SER A 235 15.19 -10.61 5.62
C SER A 235 16.63 -10.71 5.19
N ALA A 236 16.84 -10.77 3.87
CA ALA A 236 18.17 -10.70 3.26
C ALA A 236 18.64 -9.25 3.10
N ILE A 237 17.73 -8.27 3.18
CA ILE A 237 18.06 -6.85 3.01
C ILE A 237 18.96 -6.36 4.16
N PRO A 238 20.18 -5.90 3.87
CA PRO A 238 21.06 -5.31 4.88
C PRO A 238 20.46 -4.11 5.60
N GLY A 239 20.96 -3.83 6.81
CA GLY A 239 20.58 -2.62 7.56
C GLY A 239 21.33 -1.35 7.12
N ASP A 240 22.38 -1.49 6.32
CA ASP A 240 23.27 -0.42 5.87
C ASP A 240 23.12 -0.18 4.36
N CYS A 241 22.95 1.08 3.96
CA CYS A 241 22.75 1.46 2.56
C CYS A 241 23.95 1.11 1.68
N GLN A 242 25.18 1.24 2.20
CA GLN A 242 26.40 0.86 1.46
C GLN A 242 26.47 -0.64 1.16
N ALA A 243 25.81 -1.46 1.98
CA ALA A 243 25.73 -2.90 1.75
C ALA A 243 24.60 -3.28 0.76
N VAL A 244 23.64 -2.38 0.52
CA VAL A 244 22.60 -2.54 -0.50
C VAL A 244 23.17 -2.12 -1.86
N VAL A 245 23.64 -0.88 -1.96
CA VAL A 245 24.35 -0.34 -3.13
C VAL A 245 25.42 0.64 -2.65
N PRO A 246 26.71 0.42 -2.96
CA PRO A 246 27.76 1.37 -2.62
C PRO A 246 27.60 2.71 -3.35
N ASP A 247 27.98 3.81 -2.72
CA ASP A 247 27.90 5.15 -3.33
C ASP A 247 28.64 5.20 -4.67
N ALA A 248 29.82 4.58 -4.76
CA ALA A 248 30.59 4.54 -5.99
C ALA A 248 29.82 3.93 -7.18
N VAL A 249 28.91 2.99 -6.92
CA VAL A 249 28.03 2.44 -7.95
C VAL A 249 26.96 3.46 -8.32
N VAL A 250 26.33 4.10 -7.33
CA VAL A 250 25.34 5.17 -7.57
C VAL A 250 25.96 6.30 -8.39
N GLU A 251 27.14 6.80 -8.01
CA GLU A 251 27.85 7.86 -8.74
C GLU A 251 28.21 7.44 -10.16
N SER A 252 28.68 6.20 -10.33
CA SER A 252 29.04 5.67 -11.65
C SER A 252 27.83 5.53 -12.57
N VAL A 253 26.68 5.11 -12.06
CA VAL A 253 25.45 4.90 -12.84
C VAL A 253 24.76 6.23 -13.15
N THR A 254 24.70 7.13 -12.17
CA THR A 254 23.97 8.39 -12.27
C THR A 254 24.79 9.51 -12.90
N GLY A 255 26.13 9.41 -12.86
CA GLY A 255 27.04 10.49 -13.23
C GLY A 255 27.07 11.66 -12.24
N VAL A 256 26.43 11.53 -11.07
CA VAL A 256 26.45 12.51 -9.99
C VAL A 256 27.58 12.15 -9.04
N ALA A 257 28.51 13.07 -8.81
CA ALA A 257 29.59 12.88 -7.84
C ALA A 257 29.19 13.37 -6.44
N ASP A 258 29.90 12.88 -5.43
CA ASP A 258 29.75 13.25 -4.03
C ASP A 258 28.30 13.01 -3.56
N VAL A 259 27.74 11.84 -3.85
CA VAL A 259 26.43 11.48 -3.30
C VAL A 259 26.55 11.21 -1.80
N VAL A 260 25.48 11.52 -1.07
CA VAL A 260 25.37 11.22 0.36
C VAL A 260 24.15 10.35 0.57
N GLU A 261 24.34 9.22 1.22
CA GLU A 261 23.30 8.31 1.58
C GLU A 261 22.60 8.72 2.88
N THR A 262 21.32 8.42 2.97
CA THR A 262 20.56 8.52 4.21
C THR A 262 19.49 7.44 4.24
N SER A 263 19.28 6.88 5.43
CA SER A 263 18.14 5.99 5.68
C SER A 263 16.99 6.82 6.24
N TRP A 264 15.80 6.74 5.64
CA TRP A 264 14.64 7.48 6.15
C TRP A 264 13.38 6.60 6.27
N ALA A 265 12.86 6.53 7.50
CA ALA A 265 11.61 5.83 7.81
C ALA A 265 10.34 6.69 7.63
N GLY A 266 10.45 7.92 7.15
CA GLY A 266 9.34 8.89 7.17
C GLY A 266 9.29 9.74 8.44
N GLY A 267 8.26 10.59 8.52
CA GLY A 267 8.09 11.66 9.52
C GLY A 267 7.50 11.22 10.86
N TRP A 268 6.47 11.94 11.32
CA TRP A 268 5.83 11.80 12.64
C TRP A 268 4.41 11.20 12.56
N SER A 269 4.15 10.35 11.57
CA SER A 269 2.85 9.71 11.34
C SER A 269 2.85 8.24 11.75
N GLU A 270 1.67 7.64 11.83
CA GLU A 270 1.46 6.25 12.18
C GLU A 270 2.16 5.29 11.22
N TRP A 271 2.09 5.57 9.92
CA TRP A 271 2.75 4.73 8.92
C TRP A 271 4.28 4.83 8.98
N ALA A 272 4.81 6.00 9.34
CA ALA A 272 6.25 6.22 9.49
C ALA A 272 6.78 5.51 10.75
N GLU A 273 5.98 5.49 11.81
CA GLU A 273 6.25 4.71 13.01
C GLU A 273 6.21 3.21 12.69
N ALA A 274 5.21 2.73 11.94
CA ALA A 274 5.15 1.35 11.50
C ALA A 274 6.36 0.95 10.62
N LYS A 275 6.76 1.82 9.67
CA LYS A 275 7.97 1.66 8.85
C LYS A 275 9.24 1.57 9.73
N THR A 276 9.29 2.38 10.79
CA THR A 276 10.37 2.29 11.79
C THR A 276 10.38 0.97 12.54
N ILE A 277 9.23 0.50 13.02
CA ILE A 277 9.09 -0.75 13.80
C ILE A 277 9.38 -1.98 12.92
N ALA A 278 8.93 -1.98 11.67
CA ALA A 278 9.25 -3.03 10.68
C ALA A 278 10.74 -3.02 10.28
N GLY A 279 11.43 -1.91 10.52
CA GLY A 279 12.77 -1.67 10.02
C GLY A 279 12.82 -1.40 8.52
N ASP A 280 11.69 -1.12 7.87
CA ASP A 280 11.52 -0.87 6.44
C ASP A 280 12.13 0.48 6.00
N ARG A 281 13.24 0.91 6.61
CA ARG A 281 13.93 2.18 6.36
C ARG A 281 14.75 2.07 5.07
N GLY A 282 14.09 2.34 3.94
CA GLY A 282 14.75 2.46 2.64
C GLY A 282 15.93 3.42 2.61
N CYS A 283 16.68 3.41 1.51
CA CYS A 283 17.85 4.25 1.30
C CYS A 283 17.56 5.34 0.27
N LEU A 284 18.03 6.55 0.55
CA LEU A 284 18.03 7.65 -0.39
C LEU A 284 19.47 8.09 -0.61
N TRP A 285 19.85 8.28 -1.87
CA TRP A 285 21.09 8.93 -2.26
C TRP A 285 20.77 10.31 -2.76
N LEU A 286 21.33 11.32 -2.10
CA LEU A 286 21.14 12.72 -2.41
C LEU A 286 22.44 13.31 -2.96
N ARG A 287 22.34 14.42 -3.69
CA ARG A 287 23.51 15.23 -4.00
C ARG A 287 24.06 15.87 -2.72
N ALA A 288 25.38 15.88 -2.49
CA ALA A 288 25.92 16.59 -1.32
C ALA A 288 25.63 18.11 -1.33
N ASP A 289 25.45 18.70 -2.52
CA ASP A 289 25.25 20.13 -2.73
C ASP A 289 23.79 20.58 -2.76
N ALA A 290 22.84 19.64 -2.76
CA ALA A 290 21.41 19.92 -2.87
C ALA A 290 20.57 18.83 -2.20
N ASP A 291 19.42 19.20 -1.61
CA ASP A 291 18.44 18.25 -1.09
C ASP A 291 17.64 17.56 -2.23
N GLU A 292 18.33 17.13 -3.28
CA GLU A 292 17.78 16.46 -4.45
C GLU A 292 18.12 14.97 -4.40
N VAL A 293 17.08 14.13 -4.43
CA VAL A 293 17.22 12.67 -4.46
C VAL A 293 17.59 12.22 -5.87
N VAL A 294 18.70 11.50 -5.99
CA VAL A 294 19.20 10.93 -7.26
C VAL A 294 18.67 9.52 -7.45
N VAL A 295 18.68 8.73 -6.38
CA VAL A 295 18.17 7.35 -6.34
C VAL A 295 17.47 7.14 -5.01
N GLY A 296 16.31 6.49 -5.04
CA GLY A 296 15.60 6.05 -3.85
C GLY A 296 15.30 4.56 -3.92
N THR A 297 15.57 3.86 -2.82
CA THR A 297 15.10 2.51 -2.59
C THR A 297 14.16 2.52 -1.38
N ASP A 298 13.02 1.89 -1.55
CA ASP A 298 12.11 1.56 -0.46
C ASP A 298 11.99 0.03 -0.41
N TRP A 299 11.63 -0.53 0.75
CA TRP A 299 11.41 -1.97 0.85
C TRP A 299 10.38 -2.32 1.90
N VAL A 300 9.85 -3.53 1.78
CA VAL A 300 9.07 -4.20 2.82
C VAL A 300 9.76 -5.52 3.11
N ARG A 301 10.35 -5.63 4.30
CA ARG A 301 11.01 -6.87 4.74
C ARG A 301 9.98 -7.97 4.92
N GLY A 302 10.19 -9.11 4.27
CA GLY A 302 9.16 -10.13 4.18
C GLY A 302 7.90 -9.70 3.41
N GLY A 303 8.02 -8.70 2.54
CA GLY A 303 6.89 -8.06 1.86
C GLY A 303 6.32 -8.75 0.64
N ARG A 304 6.77 -9.97 0.28
CA ARG A 304 6.26 -10.68 -0.90
C ARG A 304 4.73 -10.82 -0.89
N TRP A 305 4.13 -11.13 0.26
CA TRP A 305 2.67 -11.17 0.42
C TRP A 305 1.97 -9.90 -0.05
N ALA A 306 2.59 -8.73 0.15
CA ALA A 306 1.98 -7.45 -0.21
C ALA A 306 2.02 -7.26 -1.72
N TYR A 307 3.14 -7.59 -2.36
CA TYR A 307 3.25 -7.54 -3.81
C TYR A 307 2.27 -8.52 -4.45
N ASP A 308 2.26 -9.80 -4.02
CA ASP A 308 1.39 -10.83 -4.57
C ASP A 308 -0.08 -10.40 -4.46
N ARG A 309 -0.48 -9.88 -3.29
CA ARG A 309 -1.84 -9.35 -3.04
C ARG A 309 -2.21 -8.18 -3.96
N ILE A 310 -1.28 -7.25 -4.21
CA ILE A 310 -1.50 -6.12 -5.13
C ILE A 310 -1.61 -6.61 -6.58
N ALA A 311 -0.73 -7.53 -6.99
CA ALA A 311 -0.69 -8.09 -8.33
C ALA A 311 -1.98 -8.89 -8.63
N ASP A 312 -2.40 -9.77 -7.72
CA ASP A 312 -3.62 -10.56 -7.83
C ASP A 312 -4.88 -9.69 -7.83
N GLY A 313 -4.86 -8.59 -7.05
CA GLY A 313 -5.93 -7.59 -7.02
C GLY A 313 -5.99 -6.69 -8.26
N GLY A 314 -5.04 -6.82 -9.20
CA GLY A 314 -4.95 -5.95 -10.38
C GLY A 314 -4.58 -4.51 -10.07
N GLY A 315 -3.98 -4.25 -8.91
CA GLY A 315 -3.70 -2.91 -8.39
C GLY A 315 -2.41 -2.28 -8.91
N LEU A 316 -1.62 -2.99 -9.71
CA LEU A 316 -0.45 -2.39 -10.35
C LEU A 316 -0.93 -1.43 -11.43
N MET A 317 -0.73 -0.12 -11.22
CA MET A 317 -1.16 0.96 -12.13
C MET A 317 -0.81 0.70 -13.61
N GLN A 318 0.23 -0.08 -13.88
CA GLN A 318 0.44 -0.77 -15.15
C GLN A 318 0.92 -2.20 -14.93
N ALA A 319 0.60 -3.08 -15.88
CA ALA A 319 1.28 -4.37 -15.99
C ALA A 319 2.76 -4.09 -16.20
N GLY A 320 3.58 -4.41 -15.20
CA GLY A 320 5.00 -4.16 -15.31
C GLY A 320 5.64 -5.12 -16.32
N SER A 321 6.76 -4.69 -16.89
CA SER A 321 7.55 -5.53 -17.80
C SER A 321 8.61 -6.28 -17.01
N ASP A 322 8.71 -7.59 -17.27
CA ASP A 322 9.83 -8.39 -16.80
C ASP A 322 11.15 -7.81 -17.34
N LEU A 323 12.09 -7.54 -16.45
CA LEU A 323 13.41 -7.05 -16.81
C LEU A 323 14.33 -8.12 -17.38
N GLY A 324 13.97 -9.40 -17.26
CA GLY A 324 14.78 -10.52 -17.73
C GLY A 324 16.12 -10.62 -17.00
N LEU A 325 16.15 -10.22 -15.72
CA LEU A 325 17.30 -10.46 -14.86
C LEU A 325 17.43 -11.97 -14.61
N ASP A 326 18.67 -12.48 -14.48
CA ASP A 326 18.97 -13.89 -14.22
C ASP A 326 18.64 -14.30 -12.77
N LEU A 327 17.37 -14.14 -12.37
CA LEU A 327 16.86 -14.48 -11.05
C LEU A 327 16.38 -15.94 -11.01
N VAL A 328 16.56 -16.58 -9.85
CA VAL A 328 16.08 -17.94 -9.61
C VAL A 328 14.63 -17.87 -9.13
N ALA A 329 13.71 -18.52 -9.84
CA ALA A 329 12.33 -18.61 -9.40
C ALA A 329 12.24 -19.09 -7.94
N PRO A 330 11.39 -18.45 -7.09
CA PRO A 330 10.29 -17.54 -7.44
C PRO A 330 10.66 -16.05 -7.49
N ASP A 331 11.94 -15.70 -7.54
CA ASP A 331 12.40 -14.31 -7.58
C ASP A 331 12.09 -13.66 -8.93
N LEU A 332 11.76 -12.37 -8.90
CA LEU A 332 11.34 -11.62 -10.09
C LEU A 332 11.72 -10.14 -10.00
N ALA A 333 11.84 -9.51 -11.17
CA ALA A 333 12.12 -8.09 -11.31
C ALA A 333 11.16 -7.47 -12.34
N VAL A 334 10.39 -6.48 -11.90
CA VAL A 334 9.30 -5.90 -12.68
C VAL A 334 9.45 -4.39 -12.76
N LEU A 335 9.57 -3.86 -13.96
CA LEU A 335 9.61 -2.42 -14.23
C LEU A 335 8.19 -1.87 -14.41
N ARG A 336 7.86 -0.80 -13.69
CA ARG A 336 6.61 -0.04 -13.80
C ARG A 336 6.91 1.43 -14.03
N CYS A 337 6.33 2.01 -15.06
CA CYS A 337 6.49 3.43 -15.36
C CYS A 337 5.14 4.16 -15.29
N ASP A 338 5.16 5.33 -14.66
CA ASP A 338 4.05 6.26 -14.65
C ASP A 338 4.11 7.16 -15.90
N PRO A 339 3.17 7.04 -16.85
CA PRO A 339 3.18 7.84 -18.07
C PRO A 339 2.80 9.30 -17.81
N ALA A 340 2.16 9.62 -16.68
CA ALA A 340 1.75 10.98 -16.33
C ALA A 340 2.95 11.81 -15.83
N ASP A 341 3.80 11.18 -15.01
CA ASP A 341 4.92 11.86 -14.37
C ASP A 341 6.30 11.47 -14.94
N GLY A 342 6.35 10.47 -15.84
CA GLY A 342 7.59 10.01 -16.48
C GLY A 342 8.55 9.28 -15.55
N HIS A 343 8.11 8.95 -14.33
CA HIS A 343 8.91 8.24 -13.33
C HIS A 343 8.71 6.73 -13.47
N CYS A 344 9.80 5.98 -13.31
CA CYS A 344 9.76 4.52 -13.27
C CYS A 344 10.21 4.01 -11.91
N ALA A 345 9.70 2.83 -11.56
CA ALA A 345 10.15 2.05 -10.44
C ALA A 345 10.38 0.60 -10.87
N VAL A 346 11.37 -0.06 -10.28
CA VAL A 346 11.60 -1.49 -10.42
C VAL A 346 11.28 -2.15 -9.08
N ASP A 347 10.33 -3.08 -9.10
CA ASP A 347 10.03 -3.95 -7.98
C ASP A 347 10.82 -5.25 -8.11
N LEU A 348 11.67 -5.52 -7.12
CA LEU A 348 12.45 -6.74 -6.98
C LEU A 348 11.85 -7.58 -5.86
N LEU A 349 11.45 -8.80 -6.16
CA LEU A 349 11.11 -9.77 -5.13
C LEU A 349 12.22 -10.80 -5.02
N ILE A 350 12.96 -10.77 -3.92
CA ILE A 350 14.10 -11.66 -3.65
C ILE A 350 13.80 -12.42 -2.36
N GLY A 351 13.64 -13.74 -2.46
CA GLY A 351 13.12 -14.56 -1.37
C GLY A 351 11.77 -14.05 -0.87
N ALA A 352 11.73 -13.66 0.40
CA ALA A 352 10.54 -13.12 1.05
C ALA A 352 10.40 -11.59 0.93
N ASP A 353 11.46 -10.90 0.53
CA ASP A 353 11.55 -9.44 0.57
C ASP A 353 11.01 -8.80 -0.70
N TRP A 354 10.47 -7.59 -0.56
CA TRP A 354 10.11 -6.72 -1.68
C TRP A 354 10.93 -5.43 -1.59
N VAL A 355 11.74 -5.16 -2.61
CA VAL A 355 12.49 -3.91 -2.77
C VAL A 355 11.94 -3.16 -3.97
N GLN A 356 11.70 -1.86 -3.82
CA GLN A 356 11.35 -0.96 -4.90
C GLN A 356 12.47 0.05 -5.11
N VAL A 357 12.96 0.14 -6.33
CA VAL A 357 13.98 1.11 -6.75
C VAL A 357 13.32 2.17 -7.61
N SER A 358 13.65 3.44 -7.41
CA SER A 358 13.17 4.55 -8.24
C SER A 358 14.28 5.58 -8.46
N ALA A 359 14.33 6.13 -9.67
CA ALA A 359 15.18 7.26 -10.03
C ALA A 359 14.48 8.12 -11.10
N PRO A 360 14.94 9.35 -11.36
CA PRO A 360 14.39 10.19 -12.42
C PRO A 360 14.54 9.60 -13.83
N ASP A 361 15.49 8.70 -14.04
CA ASP A 361 15.78 8.04 -15.32
C ASP A 361 15.55 6.53 -15.24
N GLU A 362 14.92 5.96 -16.28
CA GLU A 362 14.60 4.53 -16.35
C GLU A 362 15.86 3.67 -16.37
N ALA A 363 16.88 4.04 -17.17
CA ALA A 363 18.11 3.27 -17.28
C ALA A 363 18.91 3.26 -15.97
N VAL A 364 18.94 4.40 -15.26
CA VAL A 364 19.48 4.47 -13.89
C VAL A 364 18.71 3.55 -12.96
N THR A 365 17.37 3.59 -12.99
CA THR A 365 16.52 2.76 -12.13
C THR A 365 16.81 1.26 -12.35
N VAL A 366 16.87 0.82 -13.61
CA VAL A 366 17.15 -0.57 -13.97
C VAL A 366 18.57 -0.99 -13.59
N ALA A 367 19.57 -0.13 -13.80
CA ALA A 367 20.96 -0.43 -13.44
C ALA A 367 21.15 -0.61 -11.92
N ILE A 368 20.57 0.29 -11.11
CA ILE A 368 20.59 0.16 -9.65
C ILE A 368 19.84 -1.09 -9.18
N ALA A 369 18.67 -1.37 -9.76
CA ALA A 369 17.91 -2.57 -9.41
C ALA A 369 18.68 -3.86 -9.75
N SER A 370 19.43 -3.87 -10.84
CA SER A 370 20.26 -5.02 -11.24
C SER A 370 21.41 -5.25 -10.26
N GLU A 371 22.02 -4.17 -9.75
CA GLU A 371 23.04 -4.24 -8.70
C GLU A 371 22.45 -4.82 -7.39
N ILE A 372 21.30 -4.30 -6.95
CA ILE A 372 20.62 -4.78 -5.74
C ILE A 372 20.26 -6.27 -5.87
N ALA A 373 19.68 -6.66 -7.00
CA ALA A 373 19.34 -8.04 -7.29
C ALA A 373 20.57 -8.95 -7.16
N SER A 374 21.71 -8.54 -7.71
CA SER A 374 22.97 -9.29 -7.64
C SER A 374 23.47 -9.42 -6.19
N ASN A 375 23.40 -8.33 -5.42
CA ASN A 375 23.86 -8.31 -4.02
C ASN A 375 22.97 -9.13 -3.08
N LEU A 376 21.65 -9.22 -3.35
CA LEU A 376 20.70 -9.94 -2.50
C LEU A 376 20.53 -11.41 -2.89
N ALA A 377 20.67 -11.76 -4.17
CA ALA A 377 20.46 -13.14 -4.65
C ALA A 377 21.63 -14.10 -4.33
N GLY A 378 22.82 -13.58 -4.02
CA GLY A 378 24.00 -14.36 -3.59
C GLY A 378 24.89 -14.84 -4.73
#